data_AF-A0A2N7DJI3-F1
#
_entry.id   AF-A0A2N7DJI3-F1
#
_cell.length_a   1.000
_cell.length_b   1.000
_cell.length_c   1.000
_cell.angle_alpha   90.00
_cell.angle_beta   90.00
_cell.angle_gamma   90.00
#
_symmetry.space_group_name_H-M   'P 1'
#
loop_
_entity.id
_entity.type
_entity.pdbx_description
1 polymer ?
#
loop_
_entity_poly.entity_id
_entity_poly.type
_entity_poly.pdbx_seq_one_letter_code
_entity_poly.pdbx_strand_id
1 'polypeptide(L)' 'MFRIIAAGDIKLLTAFSLAISPVYLPLTLVIITFIGGVMGIGYYLYGKWSGNEKAVRQRGVPYGVPICLGCLFGIAASL' A
#
# COMPACT_ATOMS: atom_id res chain seq x y z
N MET A 1 -21.33 11.58 3.45
CA MET A 1 -20.11 11.30 4.25
C MET A 1 -19.26 10.31 3.46
N PHE A 2 -18.18 10.78 2.86
CA PHE A 2 -17.36 9.99 1.95
C PHE A 2 -16.55 8.92 2.72
N ARG A 3 -16.92 7.64 2.59
CA ARG A 3 -16.10 6.49 3.03
C ARG A 3 -14.98 6.25 2.01
N ILE A 4 -14.06 7.22 1.90
CA ILE A 4 -12.89 7.14 1.00
C ILE A 4 -11.75 6.35 1.63
N ILE A 5 -11.74 6.23 2.97
CA ILE A 5 -10.66 5.58 3.70
C ILE A 5 -10.95 4.09 3.85
N ALA A 6 -10.09 3.25 3.28
CA ALA A 6 -10.07 1.81 3.54
C ALA A 6 -9.73 1.57 5.03
N ALA A 7 -10.74 1.23 5.82
CA ALA A 7 -10.63 1.13 7.27
C ALA A 7 -9.64 0.07 7.78
N GLY A 8 -9.20 -0.86 6.92
CA GLY A 8 -8.16 -1.83 7.22
C GLY A 8 -6.76 -1.23 7.09
N ASP A 9 -6.41 -0.78 5.89
CA ASP A 9 -5.07 -0.28 5.55
C ASP A 9 -4.66 0.94 6.39
N ILE A 10 -5.62 1.80 6.75
CA ILE A 10 -5.36 2.97 7.60
C ILE A 10 -4.93 2.55 9.02
N LYS A 11 -5.47 1.45 9.56
CA LYS A 11 -5.11 0.92 10.89
C LYS A 11 -3.71 0.35 10.89
N LEU A 12 -3.32 -0.30 9.79
CA LEU A 12 -1.98 -0.84 9.61
C LEU A 12 -0.96 0.31 9.53
N LEU A 13 -1.25 1.33 8.73
CA LEU A 13 -0.39 2.50 8.58
C LEU A 13 -0.26 3.30 9.89
N THR A 14 -1.35 3.51 10.63
CA THR A 14 -1.28 4.24 11.90
C THR A 14 -0.48 3.48 12.95
N ALA A 15 -0.61 2.15 13.03
CA ALA A 15 0.19 1.34 13.94
C ALA A 15 1.71 1.49 13.67
N PHE A 16 2.12 1.44 12.40
CA PHE A 16 3.53 1.64 12.02
C PHE A 16 4.01 3.09 12.16
N SER A 17 3.12 4.08 11.99
CA SER A 17 3.51 5.49 12.07
C SER A 17 4.10 5.88 13.43
N LEU A 18 3.73 5.17 14.51
CA LEU A 18 4.28 5.38 15.85
C LEU A 18 5.77 5.05 15.96
N ALA A 19 6.28 4.20 15.08
CA ALA A 19 7.69 3.79 15.04
C ALA A 19 8.53 4.59 14.04
N ILE A 20 7.93 5.50 13.27
CA ILE A 20 8.59 6.29 12.23
C ILE A 20 8.72 7.74 12.72
N SER A 21 9.91 8.32 12.61
CA SER A 21 10.10 9.73 12.92
C SER A 21 9.26 10.60 11.96
N PRO A 22 8.61 11.67 12.45
CA PRO A 22 7.70 12.49 11.63
C PRO A 22 8.33 13.05 10.34
N VAL A 23 9.66 13.23 10.34
CA VAL A 23 10.42 13.71 9.18
C VAL A 23 10.41 12.68 8.03
N TYR A 24 10.38 11.39 8.33
CA TYR A 24 10.43 10.31 7.33
C TYR A 24 9.06 9.77 6.92
N LEU A 25 7.97 10.19 7.59
CA LEU A 25 6.60 9.88 7.17
C LEU A 25 6.29 10.23 5.70
N PRO A 26 6.60 11.44 5.18
CA PRO A 26 6.33 11.76 3.78
C PRO A 26 7.10 10.85 2.81
N LEU A 27 8.37 10.55 3.11
CA LEU A 27 9.18 9.61 2.31
C LEU A 27 8.56 8.20 2.31
N THR A 28 8.14 7.74 3.49
CA THR A 28 7.46 6.44 3.66
C THR A 28 6.20 6.37 2.80
N LEU A 29 5.36 7.41 2.82
CA LEU A 29 4.14 7.45 2.01
C LEU A 29 4.41 7.44 0.50
N VAL A 30 5.48 8.11 0.05
CA VAL A 30 5.92 8.07 -1.35
C VAL A 30 6.32 6.65 -1.74
N ILE A 31 7.09 5.96 -0.91
CA ILE A 31 7.50 4.57 -1.14
C ILE A 31 6.27 3.64 -1.21
N ILE A 32 5.35 3.76 -0.25
CA ILE A 32 4.11 2.97 -0.22
C ILE A 32 3.30 3.21 -1.51
N THR A 33 3.16 4.47 -1.93
CA THR A 33 2.42 4.84 -3.14
C THR A 33 3.09 4.30 -4.40
N PHE A 34 4.42 4.36 -4.47
CA PHE A 34 5.18 3.85 -5.60
C PHE A 34 5.04 2.33 -5.73
N ILE A 35 5.30 1.58 -4.65
CA ILE A 35 5.20 0.11 -4.65
C ILE A 35 3.74 -0.32 -4.87
N GLY A 36 2.78 0.34 -4.21
CA GLY A 36 1.35 0.06 -4.36
C GLY A 36 0.84 0.37 -5.76
N GLY A 37 1.34 1.43 -6.40
CA GLY A 37 1.04 1.78 -7.78
C GLY A 37 1.58 0.73 -8.75
N VAL A 38 2.84 0.32 -8.61
CA VAL A 38 3.43 -0.77 -9.41
C VAL A 38 2.61 -2.06 -9.27
N MET A 39 2.23 -2.40 -8.04
CA MET A 39 1.42 -3.59 -7.77
C MET A 39 0.02 -3.49 -8.40
N GLY A 40 -0.65 -2.34 -8.27
CA GLY A 40 -1.97 -2.10 -8.85
C GLY A 40 -1.95 -2.16 -10.39
N ILE A 41 -0.95 -1.54 -11.02
CA ILE A 41 -0.75 -1.61 -12.47
C ILE A 41 -0.47 -3.05 -12.91
N GLY A 42 0.39 -3.78 -12.19
CA GLY A 42 0.70 -5.19 -12.47
C GLY A 42 -0.54 -6.08 -12.41
N TYR A 43 -1.37 -5.93 -11.38
CA TYR A 43 -2.63 -6.67 -11.24
C TYR A 43 -3.65 -6.31 -12.32
N TYR A 44 -3.72 -5.03 -12.70
CA TYR A 44 -4.58 -4.58 -13.80
C TYR A 44 -4.16 -5.19 -15.14
N LEU A 45 -2.87 -5.13 -15.47
CA LEU A 45 -2.32 -5.72 -16.69
C LEU A 45 -2.49 -7.25 -16.71
N TYR A 46 -2.26 -7.92 -15.58
CA TYR A 46 -2.46 -9.35 -15.44
C TYR A 46 -3.91 -9.76 -15.68
N GLY A 47 -4.88 -9.04 -15.09
CA GLY A 47 -6.30 -9.29 -15.29
C GLY A 47 -6.71 -9.13 -16.76
N LYS A 48 -6.20 -8.08 -17.41
CA LYS A 48 -6.45 -7.80 -18.83
C LYS A 48 -5.85 -8.87 -19.75
N TRP A 49 -4.63 -9.33 -19.47
CA TRP A 49 -3.96 -10.32 -20.32
C TRP A 49 -4.51 -11.75 -20.11
N SER A 50 -4.87 -12.10 -18.89
CA SER A 50 -5.44 -13.43 -18.58
C SER A 50 -6.92 -13.57 -18.99
N GLY A 51 -7.60 -12.51 -19.43
CA GLY A 51 -9.05 -12.52 -19.71
C GLY A 51 -9.93 -12.77 -18.46
N ASN A 52 -9.33 -12.77 -17.27
CA ASN A 52 -9.94 -13.13 -15.99
C ASN A 52 -10.13 -11.93 -15.07
N GLU A 53 -10.48 -10.78 -15.66
CA GLU A 53 -10.63 -9.49 -14.96
C GLU A 53 -11.55 -9.58 -13.73
N LYS A 54 -12.64 -10.34 -13.84
CA LYS A 54 -13.62 -10.54 -12.75
C LYS A 54 -13.00 -11.27 -11.55
N ALA A 55 -12.21 -12.31 -11.80
CA ALA A 55 -11.56 -13.08 -10.74
C ALA A 55 -10.49 -12.25 -10.02
N VAL A 56 -9.73 -11.45 -10.77
CA VAL A 56 -8.72 -10.55 -10.21
C VAL A 56 -9.36 -9.44 -9.38
N ARG A 57 -10.45 -8.83 -9.86
CA ARG A 57 -11.20 -7.82 -9.09
C ARG A 57 -11.81 -8.37 -7.80
N GLN A 58 -12.31 -9.60 -7.81
CA GLN A 58 -12.91 -10.22 -6.62
C GLN A 58 -11.89 -10.54 -5.53
N ARG A 59 -10.65 -10.87 -5.90
CA ARG A 59 -9.57 -11.13 -4.92
C ARG A 59 -9.02 -9.84 -4.30
N GLY A 60 -9.15 -8.71 -4.99
CA GLY A 60 -8.56 -7.45 -4.56
C GLY A 60 -7.03 -7.44 -4.69
N VAL A 61 -6.44 -6.25 -4.52
CA VAL A 61 -4.98 -6.09 -4.49
C VAL A 61 -4.55 -6.11 -3.03
N PRO A 62 -3.55 -6.94 -2.65
CA PRO A 62 -3.09 -7.01 -1.27
C PRO A 62 -2.20 -5.79 -0.93
N TYR A 63 -2.84 -4.64 -0.70
CA TYR A 63 -2.18 -3.37 -0.35
C TYR A 63 -1.41 -3.41 0.98
N GLY A 64 -1.62 -4.42 1.82
CA GLY A 64 -0.81 -4.64 3.02
C GLY A 64 0.68 -4.83 2.71
N VAL A 65 1.03 -5.42 1.55
CA VAL A 65 2.43 -5.65 1.15
C VAL A 65 3.20 -4.33 0.94
N PRO A 66 2.76 -3.40 0.08
CA PRO A 66 3.45 -2.12 -0.09
C PRO A 66 3.47 -1.28 1.18
N ILE A 67 2.43 -1.35 2.02
CA ILE A 67 2.38 -0.64 3.31
C ILE A 67 3.46 -1.16 4.26
N CYS A 68 3.56 -2.48 4.46
CA CYS A 68 4.59 -3.07 5.32
C CYS A 68 6.01 -2.78 4.82
N LEU A 69 6.26 -2.88 3.52
CA LEU A 69 7.58 -2.61 2.94
C LEU A 69 7.97 -1.14 3.07
N GLY A 70 7.06 -0.22 2.77
CA GLY A 70 7.33 1.21 2.91
C GLY A 70 7.56 1.60 4.37
N CYS A 71 6.71 1.13 5.29
CA CYS A 71 6.89 1.38 6.72
C CYS A 71 8.18 0.79 7.27
N LEU A 72 8.60 -0.41 6.84
CA LEU A 72 9.90 -1.00 7.22
C LEU A 72 11.06 -0.05 6.85
N PHE A 73 11.04 0.50 5.62
CA PHE A 73 12.02 1.49 5.19
C PHE A 73 11.94 2.78 6.00
N GLY A 74 10.75 3.27 6.31
CA GLY A 74 10.55 4.45 7.15
C GLY A 74 11.10 4.29 8.56
N ILE A 75 10.90 3.11 9.17
CA ILE A 75 11.44 2.77 10.49
C ILE A 75 12.97 2.67 10.41
N ALA A 76 13.51 1.99 9.40
CA ALA A 76 14.95 1.86 9.21
C ALA A 76 15.65 3.22 9.00
N ALA A 77 15.00 4.16 8.30
CA ALA A 77 15.51 5.53 8.15
C ALA A 77 15.40 6.36 9.44
N SER A 78 14.57 5.93 10.39
CA SER A 78 14.35 6.62 11.68
C SER A 78 15.27 6.13 12.81
N LEU A 79 16.02 5.05 12.60
CA LEU A 79 17.11 4.60 13.48
C LEU A 79 18.36 5.45 13.30
#